data_AF-A0AAD5PNS7-F1
#
_entry.id   AF-A0AAD5PNS7-F1
#
_cell.length_a   1.000
_cell.length_b   1.000
_cell.length_c   1.000
_cell.angle_alpha   90.00
_cell.angle_beta   90.00
_cell.angle_gamma   90.00
#
_symmetry.space_group_name_H-M   'P 1'
#
loop_
_entity.id
_entity.type
_entity.pdbx_description
1 polymer ?
#
loop_
_entity_poly.entity_id
_entity_poly.type
_entity_poly.pdbx_seq_one_letter_code
_entity_poly.pdbx_strand_id
1 'polypeptide(L)'
;MHLYSLLCVIICVFAFECHAQQFYAREEPVEPCGGKGSKQVDVRGSREQRRAAETIIASFKRDSFACSEKPGTIITQDSVRIDLQDAVGGFERNGKRWRNLQLQQNGPRRPGYPSTIATVLIECNKTFPIRLVRKAFVDSMAKCAMIWLSQ
;
A
#
# COMPACT_ATOMS: atom_id res chain seq x y z
N MET A 1 -8.42 23.45 53.48
CA MET A 1 -8.65 23.68 52.03
C MET A 1 -7.35 23.46 51.24
N HIS A 2 -6.84 22.23 51.10
CA HIS A 2 -5.64 21.97 50.27
C HIS A 2 -5.66 20.56 49.65
N LEU A 3 -6.79 20.13 49.09
CA LEU A 3 -6.85 18.88 48.30
C LEU A 3 -7.00 19.09 46.78
N TYR A 4 -7.29 20.32 46.33
CA TYR A 4 -7.59 20.61 44.93
C TYR A 4 -6.36 20.90 44.05
N SER A 5 -5.17 21.07 44.64
CA SER A 5 -3.96 21.42 43.88
C SER A 5 -3.18 20.22 43.34
N LEU A 6 -3.42 19.01 43.85
CA LEU A 6 -2.70 17.79 43.45
C LEU A 6 -3.33 17.09 42.23
N LEU A 7 -4.63 17.29 41.99
CA LEU A 7 -5.33 16.68 40.85
C LEU A 7 -5.05 17.36 39.51
N CYS A 8 -4.61 18.63 39.50
CA CYS A 8 -4.32 19.36 38.27
C CYS A 8 -2.99 18.95 37.62
N VAL A 9 -2.03 18.47 38.42
CA VAL A 9 -0.70 18.08 37.93
C VAL A 9 -0.72 16.70 37.26
N ILE A 10 -1.63 15.80 37.66
CA ILE A 10 -1.72 14.44 37.10
C ILE A 10 -2.39 14.43 35.71
N ILE A 11 -3.27 15.39 35.43
CA ILE A 11 -3.96 15.49 34.12
C ILE A 11 -3.02 16.02 33.02
N CYS A 12 -1.94 16.73 33.38
CA CYS A 12 -1.00 17.28 32.39
C CYS A 12 0.05 16.27 31.90
N VAL A 13 0.26 15.14 32.59
CA VAL A 13 1.28 14.14 32.19
C VAL A 13 0.80 13.27 31.01
N PHE A 14 -0.50 13.14 30.79
CA PHE A 14 -1.05 12.32 29.69
C PHE A 14 -1.30 13.08 28.38
N ALA A 15 -1.03 14.40 28.34
CA ALA A 15 -1.26 15.22 27.15
C ALA A 15 -0.04 15.36 26.23
N PHE A 16 1.12 14.84 26.62
CA PHE A 16 2.39 15.08 25.94
C PHE A 16 3.06 13.79 25.49
N GLU A 17 2.48 13.14 24.48
CA GLU A 17 3.23 12.28 23.55
C GLU A 17 2.39 11.97 22.30
N CYS A 18 1.69 12.97 21.76
CA CYS A 18 1.21 12.89 20.38
C CYS A 18 2.44 13.11 19.46
N HIS A 19 3.32 12.10 19.38
CA HIS A 19 4.33 12.05 18.34
C HIS A 19 3.58 11.96 17.01
N ALA A 20 3.46 13.10 16.32
CA ALA A 20 2.88 13.15 14.99
C ALA A 20 3.76 12.28 14.08
N GLN A 21 3.34 11.05 13.87
CA GLN A 21 4.04 10.09 13.03
C GLN A 21 3.96 10.63 11.59
N GLN A 22 5.10 11.08 11.06
CA GLN A 22 5.16 11.66 9.71
C GLN A 22 5.22 10.53 8.69
N PHE A 23 4.26 10.50 7.77
CA PHE A 23 4.21 9.53 6.68
C PHE A 23 4.60 10.21 5.37
N TYR A 24 5.39 9.52 4.55
CA TYR A 24 5.82 10.00 3.25
C TYR A 24 5.27 9.09 2.16
N ALA A 25 4.64 9.72 1.15
CA ALA A 25 4.20 9.05 -0.07
C ALA A 25 4.98 9.63 -1.27
N ARG A 26 5.74 8.78 -1.96
CA ARG A 26 6.48 9.15 -3.18
C ARG A 26 5.91 8.41 -4.38
N GLU A 27 5.75 9.11 -5.49
CA GLU A 27 5.27 8.55 -6.75
C GLU A 27 6.45 8.30 -7.69
N GLU A 28 6.48 7.14 -8.35
CA GLU A 28 7.44 6.81 -9.40
C GLU A 28 6.64 6.36 -10.64
N PRO A 29 6.60 7.17 -11.72
CA PRO A 29 5.82 6.85 -12.92
C PRO A 29 6.18 5.50 -13.54
N VAL A 30 5.16 4.80 -14.07
CA VAL A 30 5.34 3.57 -14.84
C VAL A 30 5.14 3.87 -16.32
N GLU A 31 6.23 3.87 -17.09
CA GLU A 31 6.21 4.13 -18.52
C GLU A 31 6.79 2.93 -19.32
N PRO A 32 6.11 2.47 -20.39
CA PRO A 32 4.74 2.83 -20.79
C PRO A 32 3.69 2.22 -19.85
N CYS A 33 2.52 2.87 -19.78
CA CYS A 33 1.35 2.34 -19.09
C CYS A 33 0.39 1.68 -20.09
N GLY A 34 0.01 0.42 -19.83
CA GLY A 34 -0.86 -0.35 -20.71
C GLY A 34 -0.18 -0.86 -22.00
N GLY A 35 -0.75 -1.91 -22.57
CA GLY A 35 -0.24 -2.51 -23.81
C GLY A 35 1.00 -3.40 -23.64
N LYS A 36 1.55 -3.84 -24.77
CA LYS A 36 2.68 -4.78 -24.80
C LYS A 36 3.96 -4.10 -24.29
N GLY A 37 4.66 -4.75 -23.36
CA GLY A 37 5.91 -4.24 -22.75
C GLY A 37 5.71 -3.28 -21.58
N SER A 38 4.46 -2.94 -21.23
CA SER A 38 4.16 -2.16 -20.02
C SER A 38 4.34 -3.00 -18.76
N LYS A 39 4.63 -2.33 -17.64
CA LYS A 39 4.72 -2.98 -16.31
C LYS A 39 3.39 -2.97 -15.55
N GLN A 40 2.40 -2.24 -16.05
CA GLN A 40 1.11 -2.05 -15.40
C GLN A 40 -0.03 -1.97 -16.42
N VAL A 41 -1.15 -2.59 -16.10
CA VAL A 41 -2.40 -2.55 -16.86
C VAL A 41 -3.03 -1.17 -16.72
N ASP A 42 -3.37 -0.54 -17.84
CA ASP A 42 -4.16 0.68 -17.83
C ASP A 42 -5.65 0.35 -17.70
N VAL A 43 -6.21 0.55 -16.51
CA VAL A 43 -7.64 0.36 -16.24
C VAL A 43 -8.44 1.66 -16.31
N ARG A 44 -7.82 2.81 -16.64
CA ARG A 44 -8.49 4.12 -16.67
C ARG A 44 -9.58 4.18 -17.75
N GLY A 45 -9.39 3.44 -18.84
CA GLY A 45 -10.36 3.28 -19.92
C GLY A 45 -11.42 2.19 -19.69
N SER A 46 -11.31 1.37 -18.62
CA SER A 46 -12.19 0.23 -18.38
C SER A 46 -12.93 0.35 -17.04
N ARG A 47 -14.20 0.78 -17.09
CA ARG A 47 -15.04 0.99 -15.90
C ARG A 47 -15.20 -0.27 -15.05
N GLU A 48 -15.35 -1.43 -15.69
CA GLU A 48 -15.54 -2.71 -15.00
C GLU A 48 -14.27 -3.11 -14.23
N GLN A 49 -13.12 -3.09 -14.89
CA GLN A 49 -11.84 -3.44 -14.27
C GLN A 49 -11.49 -2.48 -13.13
N ARG A 50 -11.73 -1.18 -13.35
CA ARG A 50 -11.56 -0.16 -12.31
C ARG A 50 -12.46 -0.41 -11.11
N ARG A 51 -13.74 -0.75 -11.32
CA ARG A 51 -14.67 -1.04 -10.22
C ARG A 51 -14.26 -2.28 -9.42
N ALA A 52 -13.82 -3.34 -10.09
CA ALA A 52 -13.31 -4.54 -9.43
C ALA A 52 -12.09 -4.21 -8.56
N ALA A 53 -11.14 -3.44 -9.10
CA ALA A 53 -9.98 -2.93 -8.38
C ALA A 53 -10.36 -2.07 -7.16
N GLU A 54 -11.25 -1.09 -7.32
CA GLU A 54 -11.71 -0.23 -6.22
C GLU A 54 -12.40 -1.03 -5.11
N THR A 55 -13.16 -2.07 -5.47
CA THR A 55 -13.88 -2.91 -4.51
C THR A 55 -12.91 -3.70 -3.62
N ILE A 56 -11.91 -4.36 -4.22
CA ILE A 56 -10.91 -5.12 -3.43
C ILE A 56 -9.99 -4.19 -2.62
N ILE A 57 -9.70 -2.98 -3.11
CA ILE A 57 -8.97 -1.96 -2.34
C ILE A 57 -9.78 -1.54 -1.11
N ALA A 58 -11.09 -1.32 -1.26
CA ALA A 58 -11.96 -0.93 -0.15
C ALA A 58 -12.04 -2.03 0.93
N SER A 59 -11.97 -3.31 0.54
CA SER A 59 -11.99 -4.45 1.46
C SER A 59 -10.63 -4.77 2.10
N PHE A 60 -9.53 -4.18 1.62
CA PHE A 60 -8.19 -4.39 2.16
C PHE A 60 -8.05 -3.85 3.59
N LYS A 61 -7.52 -4.65 4.52
CA LYS A 61 -7.47 -4.33 5.97
C LYS A 61 -6.06 -4.30 6.57
N ARG A 62 -5.04 -4.72 5.84
CA ARG A 62 -3.66 -4.84 6.38
C ARG A 62 -2.92 -3.50 6.29
N ASP A 63 -2.27 -3.12 7.37
CA ASP A 63 -1.61 -1.82 7.56
C ASP A 63 -0.10 -1.91 7.82
N SER A 64 0.42 -3.13 7.94
CA SER A 64 1.81 -3.42 8.24
C SER A 64 2.24 -4.75 7.62
N PHE A 65 3.53 -4.84 7.29
CA PHE A 65 4.14 -6.01 6.66
C PHE A 65 5.53 -6.25 7.22
N ALA A 66 5.78 -7.46 7.72
CA ALA A 66 7.10 -7.81 8.25
C ALA A 66 8.09 -8.02 7.11
N CYS A 67 9.37 -7.65 7.29
CA CYS A 67 10.37 -7.91 6.25
C CYS A 67 10.52 -9.43 5.98
N SER A 68 10.34 -10.26 7.00
CA SER A 68 10.42 -11.73 6.96
C SER A 68 9.14 -12.41 6.46
N GLU A 69 8.10 -11.65 6.12
CA GLU A 69 6.84 -12.21 5.67
C GLU A 69 7.02 -12.97 4.35
N LYS A 70 6.34 -14.12 4.23
CA LYS A 70 6.38 -14.93 3.02
C LYS A 70 5.50 -14.31 1.93
N PRO A 71 5.94 -14.31 0.66
CA PRO A 71 5.10 -13.88 -0.46
C PRO A 71 3.86 -14.77 -0.60
N GLY A 72 2.81 -14.21 -1.17
CA GLY A 72 1.55 -14.91 -1.39
C GLY A 72 0.38 -13.97 -1.62
N THR A 73 -0.77 -14.55 -1.91
CA THR A 73 -2.01 -13.80 -2.07
C THR A 73 -2.57 -13.40 -0.71
N ILE A 74 -2.79 -12.09 -0.52
CA ILE A 74 -3.34 -11.53 0.72
C ILE A 74 -4.86 -11.59 0.69
N ILE A 75 -5.46 -11.17 -0.43
CA ILE A 75 -6.91 -11.16 -0.63
C ILE A 75 -7.21 -11.36 -2.11
N THR A 76 -8.26 -12.11 -2.40
CA THR A 76 -8.77 -12.35 -3.75
C THR A 76 -10.24 -11.95 -3.80
N GLN A 77 -10.64 -11.31 -4.89
CA GLN A 77 -12.03 -10.97 -5.14
C GLN A 77 -12.31 -10.91 -6.64
N ASP A 78 -13.31 -11.66 -7.08
CA ASP A 78 -13.76 -11.69 -8.48
C ASP A 78 -12.59 -11.89 -9.46
N SER A 79 -12.39 -10.92 -10.37
CA SER A 79 -11.36 -10.92 -11.40
C SER A 79 -10.02 -10.32 -10.97
N VAL A 80 -9.84 -9.99 -9.68
CA VAL A 80 -8.61 -9.38 -9.15
C VAL A 80 -8.14 -9.99 -7.82
N ARG A 81 -6.88 -9.77 -7.48
CA ARG A 81 -6.28 -10.15 -6.18
C ARG A 81 -5.19 -9.16 -5.78
N ILE A 82 -4.91 -9.05 -4.48
CA ILE A 82 -3.76 -8.33 -3.96
C ILE A 82 -2.76 -9.36 -3.44
N ASP A 83 -1.56 -9.32 -3.99
CA ASP A 83 -0.47 -10.22 -3.65
C ASP A 83 0.67 -9.45 -2.97
N LEU A 84 1.38 -10.16 -2.09
CA LEU A 84 2.72 -9.81 -1.64
C LEU A 84 3.72 -10.57 -2.53
N GLN A 85 4.46 -9.86 -3.38
CA GLN A 85 5.18 -10.47 -4.52
C GLN A 85 6.68 -10.62 -4.33
N ASP A 86 7.29 -9.84 -3.46
CA ASP A 86 8.73 -9.87 -3.21
C ASP A 86 9.14 -11.06 -2.34
N ALA A 87 10.38 -11.54 -2.57
CA ALA A 87 10.94 -12.65 -1.81
C ALA A 87 10.95 -12.40 -0.30
N VAL A 88 11.13 -13.45 0.49
CA VAL A 88 11.32 -13.34 1.94
C VAL A 88 12.51 -12.41 2.21
N GLY A 89 12.35 -11.45 3.11
CA GLY A 89 13.34 -10.39 3.39
C GLY A 89 13.06 -9.07 2.66
N GLY A 90 12.24 -9.11 1.62
CA GLY A 90 11.93 -7.98 0.75
C GLY A 90 13.13 -7.50 -0.04
N PHE A 91 13.11 -6.24 -0.49
CA PHE A 91 14.22 -5.65 -1.24
C PHE A 91 14.69 -4.35 -0.58
N GLU A 92 15.97 -4.05 -0.74
CA GLU A 92 16.59 -2.84 -0.22
C GLU A 92 16.67 -1.76 -1.31
N ARG A 93 16.29 -0.53 -0.97
CA ARG A 93 16.50 0.66 -1.81
C ARG A 93 16.65 1.88 -0.92
N ASN A 94 17.70 2.68 -1.15
CA ASN A 94 18.03 3.89 -0.39
C ASN A 94 18.12 3.66 1.14
N GLY A 95 18.75 2.55 1.55
CA GLY A 95 18.91 2.20 2.97
C GLY A 95 17.64 1.77 3.70
N LYS A 96 16.52 1.64 2.97
CA LYS A 96 15.25 1.15 3.49
C LYS A 96 14.91 -0.21 2.88
N ARG A 97 14.21 -1.04 3.65
CA ARG A 97 13.65 -2.31 3.17
C ARG A 97 12.17 -2.17 2.87
N TRP A 98 11.77 -2.72 1.74
CA TRP A 98 10.46 -2.53 1.16
C TRP A 98 9.78 -3.88 0.89
N ARG A 99 8.46 -3.87 1.00
CA ARG A 99 7.57 -4.95 0.58
C ARG A 99 6.80 -4.52 -0.66
N ASN A 100 6.61 -5.45 -1.60
CA ASN A 100 5.96 -5.19 -2.88
C ASN A 100 4.53 -5.74 -2.89
N LEU A 101 3.56 -4.84 -2.69
CA LEU A 101 2.15 -5.16 -2.80
C LEU A 101 1.69 -4.88 -4.23
N GLN A 102 1.08 -5.89 -4.85
CA GLN A 102 0.57 -5.78 -6.21
C GLN A 102 -0.89 -6.16 -6.28
N LEU A 103 -1.71 -5.23 -6.76
CA LEU A 103 -3.04 -5.54 -7.23
C LEU A 103 -2.92 -6.13 -8.65
N GLN A 104 -3.42 -7.34 -8.87
CA GLN A 104 -3.28 -8.05 -10.13
C GLN A 104 -4.63 -8.55 -10.65
N GLN A 105 -4.75 -8.66 -11.97
CA GLN A 105 -5.82 -9.39 -12.63
C GLN A 105 -5.66 -10.91 -12.41
N ASN A 106 -6.78 -11.56 -12.15
CA ASN A 106 -6.89 -13.02 -12.16
C ASN A 106 -7.03 -13.51 -13.61
N GLY A 107 -6.39 -14.63 -13.90
CA GLY A 107 -6.47 -15.26 -15.22
C GLY A 107 -5.11 -15.66 -15.78
N PRO A 108 -5.11 -16.31 -16.96
CA PRO A 108 -3.88 -16.76 -17.62
C PRO A 108 -3.02 -15.56 -18.03
N ARG A 109 -1.73 -15.65 -17.71
CA ARG A 109 -0.75 -14.63 -18.12
C ARG A 109 -0.60 -14.65 -19.64
N ARG A 110 -0.60 -13.46 -20.26
CA ARG A 110 -0.33 -13.29 -21.68
C ARG A 110 1.10 -12.77 -21.85
N PRO A 111 1.97 -13.45 -22.63
CA PRO A 111 3.33 -13.00 -22.85
C PRO A 111 3.39 -11.54 -23.33
N GLY A 112 4.20 -10.73 -22.65
CA GLY A 112 4.38 -9.31 -22.98
C GLY A 112 3.25 -8.39 -22.50
N TYR A 113 2.22 -8.87 -21.83
CA TYR A 113 1.18 -8.04 -21.22
C TYR A 113 1.24 -8.15 -19.69
N PRO A 114 1.19 -7.03 -18.95
CA PRO A 114 1.16 -7.09 -17.51
C PRO A 114 -0.18 -7.64 -17.01
N SER A 115 -0.17 -8.24 -15.83
CA SER A 115 -1.37 -8.51 -15.03
C SER A 115 -1.54 -7.52 -13.88
N THR A 116 -0.51 -6.75 -13.55
CA THR A 116 -0.49 -5.83 -12.41
C THR A 116 -1.28 -4.57 -12.75
N ILE A 117 -2.32 -4.25 -11.98
CA ILE A 117 -3.14 -3.04 -12.11
C ILE A 117 -2.55 -1.89 -11.29
N ALA A 118 -1.97 -2.19 -10.13
CA ALA A 118 -1.38 -1.20 -9.23
C ALA A 118 -0.26 -1.82 -8.40
N THR A 119 0.73 -1.01 -8.03
CA THR A 119 1.91 -1.38 -7.23
C THR A 119 2.10 -0.39 -6.09
N VAL A 120 2.14 -0.91 -4.87
CA VAL A 120 2.47 -0.16 -3.65
C VAL A 120 3.70 -0.78 -3.00
N LEU A 121 4.70 0.05 -2.75
CA LEU A 121 5.95 -0.33 -2.12
C LEU A 121 5.95 0.22 -0.71
N ILE A 122 5.80 -0.65 0.27
CA ILE A 122 5.59 -0.27 1.67
C ILE A 122 6.82 -0.61 2.49
N GLU A 123 7.33 0.35 3.27
CA GLU A 123 8.47 0.12 4.16
C GLU A 123 8.12 -0.99 5.17
N CYS A 124 8.98 -1.99 5.28
CA CYS A 124 8.70 -3.13 6.15
C CYS A 124 8.84 -2.78 7.64
N ASN A 125 8.14 -3.52 8.49
CA ASN A 125 8.07 -3.32 9.94
C ASN A 125 7.57 -1.92 10.37
N LYS A 126 6.83 -1.24 9.49
CA LYS A 126 6.13 0.01 9.80
C LYS A 126 4.63 -0.21 9.71
N THR A 127 3.89 0.53 10.53
CA THR A 127 2.42 0.56 10.51
C THR A 127 1.97 1.86 9.89
N PHE A 128 1.08 1.77 8.91
CA PHE A 128 0.54 2.92 8.18
C PHE A 128 -0.97 3.01 8.40
N PRO A 129 -1.58 4.19 8.48
CA PRO A 129 -3.04 4.29 8.50
C PRO A 129 -3.64 3.56 7.29
N ILE A 130 -4.59 2.65 7.52
CA ILE A 130 -5.17 1.84 6.44
C ILE A 130 -5.74 2.69 5.29
N ARG A 131 -6.24 3.89 5.59
CA ARG A 131 -6.70 4.87 4.60
C ARG A 131 -5.59 5.30 3.64
N LEU A 132 -4.36 5.45 4.15
CA LEU A 132 -3.18 5.81 3.34
C LEU A 132 -2.79 4.67 2.41
N VAL A 133 -2.81 3.42 2.90
CA VAL A 133 -2.49 2.24 2.07
C VAL A 133 -3.51 2.07 0.95
N ARG A 134 -4.81 2.20 1.26
CA ARG A 134 -5.88 2.16 0.24
C ARG A 134 -5.74 3.29 -0.77
N LYS A 135 -5.46 4.51 -0.30
CA LYS A 135 -5.20 5.66 -1.17
C LYS A 135 -4.02 5.41 -2.12
N ALA A 136 -2.93 4.83 -1.63
CA ALA A 136 -1.77 4.50 -2.45
C ALA A 136 -2.11 3.52 -3.60
N PHE A 137 -2.96 2.52 -3.36
CA PHE A 137 -3.43 1.66 -4.45
C PHE A 137 -4.28 2.42 -5.48
N VAL A 138 -5.19 3.27 -5.02
CA VAL A 138 -6.02 4.10 -5.91
C VAL A 138 -5.14 5.04 -6.74
N ASP A 139 -4.18 5.72 -6.12
CA ASP A 139 -3.26 6.64 -6.79
C ASP A 139 -2.38 5.88 -7.79
N SER A 140 -1.84 4.72 -7.40
CA SER A 140 -1.03 3.88 -8.28
C SER A 140 -1.78 3.49 -9.56
N MET A 141 -3.03 3.06 -9.41
CA MET A 141 -3.91 2.69 -10.52
C MET A 141 -4.29 3.90 -11.38
N ALA A 142 -4.67 5.02 -10.75
CA ALA A 142 -5.20 6.20 -11.45
C ALA A 142 -4.10 6.97 -12.20
N LYS A 143 -2.88 6.98 -11.66
CA LYS A 143 -1.74 7.71 -12.23
C LYS A 143 -0.81 6.83 -13.03
N CYS A 144 -0.97 5.50 -12.96
CA CYS A 144 -0.02 4.53 -13.47
C CYS A 144 1.39 4.78 -12.93
N ALA A 145 1.49 4.73 -11.61
CA ALA A 145 2.73 4.96 -10.88
C ALA A 145 2.89 3.92 -9.79
N MET A 146 4.13 3.60 -9.44
CA MET A 146 4.42 2.90 -8.19
C MET A 146 4.36 3.92 -7.06
N ILE A 147 3.64 3.58 -5.99
CA ILE A 147 3.53 4.47 -4.81
C ILE A 147 4.37 3.87 -3.68
N TRP A 148 5.32 4.66 -3.20
CA TRP A 148 6.22 4.30 -2.10
C TRP A 148 5.69 4.91 -0.80
N LEU A 149 5.43 4.08 0.20
CA LEU A 149 4.99 4.48 1.53
C LEU A 149 6.09 4.23 2.56
N SER A 150 6.56 5.29 3.21
CA SER A 150 7.61 5.21 4.23
C SER A 150 7.32 6.08 5.44
N GLN A 151 8.04 5.82 6.51
CA GLN A 151 8.03 6.59 7.75
C GLN A 151 9.43 7.07 8.10
#